data_AF-A0A9I9EFB7-F1
#
_entry.id   AF-A0A9I9EFB7-F1
#
_cell.length_a   1.000
_cell.length_b   1.000
_cell.length_c   1.000
_cell.angle_alpha   90.00
_cell.angle_beta   90.00
_cell.angle_gamma   90.00
#
_symmetry.space_group_name_H-M   'P 1'
#
loop_
_entity.id
_entity.type
_entity.pdbx_description
1 polymer ?
#
loop_
_entity_poly.entity_id
_entity_poly.type
_entity_poly.pdbx_seq_one_letter_code
_entity_poly.pdbx_strand_id
1 'polypeptide(L)'
;MAFYGIASNLVNYLTTQLHEDTVSSIRNVNNWSGSIWLTPIFGAYIVDSFLGRFWTFTFSSVIYIMVFTPTTLLFASALSCLVLLHRSSG
;
A
#
# COMPACT_ATOMS: atom_id res chain seq x y z
N MET A 1 6.85 17.87 -7.08
CA MET A 1 8.27 18.20 -7.35
C MET A 1 9.19 16.98 -7.40
N ALA A 2 8.99 15.94 -6.58
CA ALA A 2 9.82 14.74 -6.64
C ALA A 2 9.75 13.97 -7.98
N PHE A 3 8.59 13.95 -8.65
CA PHE A 3 8.39 13.25 -9.93
C PHE A 3 9.41 13.67 -11.01
N TYR A 4 9.58 14.97 -11.22
CA TYR A 4 10.54 15.49 -12.21
C TYR A 4 12.00 15.19 -11.83
N GLY A 5 12.32 15.14 -10.53
CA GLY A 5 13.65 14.73 -10.05
C GLY A 5 13.95 13.26 -10.26
N ILE A 6 12.94 12.38 -10.13
CA ILE A 6 13.08 10.96 -10.44
C ILE A 6 13.21 10.75 -11.96
N ALA A 7 12.40 11.47 -12.75
CA ALA A 7 12.48 11.42 -14.21
C ALA A 7 13.86 11.84 -14.74
N SER A 8 14.44 12.93 -14.22
CA SER A 8 15.78 13.38 -14.63
C SER A 8 16.87 12.40 -14.21
N ASN A 9 16.78 11.82 -13.01
CA ASN A 9 17.71 10.79 -12.55
C ASN A 9 17.67 9.54 -13.45
N LEU A 10 16.47 9.13 -13.87
CA LEU A 10 16.27 7.97 -14.74
C LEU A 10 16.87 8.18 -16.14
N VAL A 11 16.69 9.36 -16.75
CA VAL A 11 17.36 9.71 -18.02
C VAL A 11 18.87 9.57 -17.86
N ASN A 12 19.41 10.12 -16.77
CA ASN A 12 20.85 10.08 -16.51
C ASN A 12 21.37 8.65 -16.31
N TYR A 13 20.60 7.80 -15.61
CA TYR A 13 20.95 6.39 -15.40
C TYR A 13 20.97 5.59 -16.72
N LEU A 14 19.96 5.78 -17.58
CA LEU A 14 19.89 5.10 -18.87
C LEU A 14 21.03 5.52 -19.80
N THR A 15 21.41 6.80 -19.81
CA THR A 15 22.53 7.29 -20.64
C THR A 15 23.89 6.88 -20.08
N THR A 16 24.09 6.87 -18.76
CA THR A 16 25.42 6.63 -18.15
C THR A 16 25.71 5.17 -17.85
N GLN A 17 24.73 4.42 -17.32
CA GLN A 17 24.93 3.03 -16.90
C GLN A 17 24.51 2.05 -17.99
N LEU A 18 23.38 2.34 -18.65
CA LEU A 18 22.86 1.50 -19.73
C LEU A 18 23.42 1.86 -21.11
N HIS A 19 24.22 2.94 -21.20
CA HIS A 19 24.84 3.44 -22.44
C HIS A 19 23.85 3.63 -23.60
N GLU A 20 22.60 3.96 -23.28
CA GLU A 20 21.56 4.27 -24.27
C GLU A 20 21.83 5.63 -24.91
N ASP A 21 21.47 5.76 -26.20
CA ASP A 21 21.52 7.03 -26.90
C ASP A 21 20.57 8.05 -26.24
N THR A 22 20.93 9.33 -26.24
CA THR A 22 20.20 10.37 -25.50
C THR A 22 18.74 10.45 -25.97
N VAL A 23 18.50 10.28 -27.26
CA VAL A 23 17.14 10.29 -27.85
C VAL A 23 16.34 9.06 -27.40
N SER A 24 16.98 7.90 -27.32
CA SER A 24 16.33 6.65 -26.87
C SER A 24 15.99 6.70 -25.38
N SER A 25 16.94 7.16 -24.56
CA SER A 25 16.79 7.35 -23.11
C SER A 25 15.58 8.24 -22.78
N ILE A 26 15.46 9.42 -23.42
CA ILE A 26 14.33 10.33 -23.23
C ILE A 26 13.00 9.69 -23.65
N ARG A 27 12.99 8.96 -24.79
CA ARG A 27 11.80 8.26 -25.26
C ARG A 27 11.35 7.18 -24.26
N ASN A 28 12.29 6.45 -23.67
CA ASN A 28 11.98 5.42 -22.69
C ASN A 28 11.43 6.01 -21.37
N VAL A 29 11.99 7.13 -20.91
CA VAL A 29 11.45 7.85 -19.74
C VAL A 29 10.05 8.42 -20.02
N ASN A 30 9.77 8.89 -21.23
CA ASN A 30 8.44 9.34 -21.60
C ASN A 30 7.41 8.18 -21.62
N ASN A 31 7.80 7.01 -22.12
CA ASN A 31 6.97 5.80 -22.06
C ASN A 31 6.71 5.33 -20.62
N TRP A 32 7.73 5.40 -19.76
CA TRP A 32 7.60 5.11 -18.33
C TRP A 32 6.60 6.06 -17.66
N SER A 33 6.73 7.37 -17.92
CA SER A 33 5.79 8.39 -17.45
C SER A 33 4.36 8.07 -17.91
N GLY A 34 4.16 7.82 -19.21
CA GLY A 34 2.85 7.45 -19.75
C GLY A 34 2.25 6.20 -19.08
N SER A 35 3.08 5.20 -18.77
CA SER A 35 2.64 3.99 -18.07
C SER A 35 2.19 4.26 -16.64
N ILE A 36 2.87 5.18 -15.93
CA ILE A 36 2.46 5.61 -14.58
C ILE A 36 1.08 6.26 -14.61
N TRP A 37 0.78 7.07 -15.65
CA TRP A 37 -0.53 7.70 -15.79
C TRP A 37 -1.64 6.71 -16.17
N LEU A 38 -1.31 5.63 -16.88
CA LEU A 38 -2.26 4.56 -17.24
C LEU A 38 -2.50 3.54 -16.11
N THR A 39 -1.52 3.35 -15.22
CA THR A 39 -1.58 2.38 -14.12
C THR A 39 -2.82 2.55 -13.22
N PRO A 40 -3.23 3.77 -12.79
CA PRO A 40 -4.44 3.98 -12.01
C PRO A 40 -5.72 3.53 -12.74
N ILE A 41 -5.78 3.74 -14.06
CA ILE A 41 -6.93 3.35 -14.88
C ILE A 41 -7.05 1.83 -14.92
N PHE A 42 -5.92 1.15 -15.11
CA PHE A 42 -5.86 -0.31 -15.07
C PHE A 42 -6.21 -0.85 -13.68
N GLY A 43 -5.68 -0.23 -12.62
CA GLY A 43 -6.00 -0.58 -11.24
C GLY A 43 -7.48 -0.40 -10.92
N ALA A 44 -8.09 0.71 -11.34
CA ALA A 44 -9.52 0.96 -11.18
C ALA A 44 -10.36 -0.08 -11.93
N TYR A 45 -10.01 -0.42 -13.18
CA TYR A 45 -10.72 -1.45 -13.93
C TYR A 45 -10.65 -2.83 -13.27
N ILE A 46 -9.49 -3.20 -12.72
CA ILE A 46 -9.33 -4.46 -11.97
C ILE A 46 -10.19 -4.43 -10.70
N VAL A 47 -10.19 -3.31 -9.96
CA VAL A 47 -11.04 -3.14 -8.78
C VAL A 47 -12.52 -3.17 -9.15
N ASP A 48 -12.95 -2.56 -10.24
CA ASP A 48 -14.37 -2.59 -10.62
C ASP A 48 -14.80 -3.95 -11.16
N SER A 49 -13.90 -4.67 -11.86
CA SER A 49 -14.18 -5.99 -12.44
C SER A 49 -14.08 -7.13 -11.41
N PHE A 50 -13.13 -7.09 -10.48
CA PHE A 50 -12.95 -8.12 -9.46
C PHE A 50 -13.59 -7.74 -8.12
N LEU A 51 -13.61 -6.46 -7.74
CA LEU A 51 -13.98 -5.99 -6.40
C LEU A 51 -15.36 -5.31 -6.27
N GLY A 52 -16.22 -5.31 -7.30
CA GLY A 52 -17.54 -4.65 -7.25
C GLY A 52 -18.24 -4.85 -5.89
N ARG A 53 -18.70 -3.75 -5.23
CA ARG A 53 -19.36 -3.52 -3.90
C ARG A 53 -19.13 -4.52 -2.75
N PHE A 54 -19.14 -5.82 -3.02
CA PHE A 54 -18.91 -6.93 -2.11
C PHE A 54 -17.50 -6.95 -1.53
N TRP A 55 -16.45 -6.72 -2.33
CA TRP A 55 -15.09 -6.87 -1.84
C TRP A 55 -14.63 -5.75 -0.91
N THR A 56 -15.09 -4.51 -1.10
CA THR A 56 -14.82 -3.43 -0.14
C THR A 56 -15.42 -3.77 1.23
N PHE A 57 -16.62 -4.35 1.24
CA PHE A 57 -17.25 -4.83 2.47
C PHE A 57 -16.50 -6.02 3.08
N THR A 58 -16.05 -6.98 2.25
CA THR A 58 -15.25 -8.13 2.70
C THR A 58 -13.92 -7.68 3.29
N PHE A 59 -13.17 -6.79 2.63
CA PHE A 59 -11.87 -6.33 3.11
C PHE A 59 -12.00 -5.52 4.40
N SER A 60 -13.00 -4.63 4.47
CA SER A 60 -13.32 -3.88 5.69
C SER A 60 -13.71 -4.81 6.84
N SER A 61 -14.55 -5.82 6.59
CA SER A 61 -14.97 -6.82 7.58
C SER A 61 -13.80 -7.67 8.07
N VAL A 62 -12.91 -8.11 7.16
CA VAL A 62 -11.72 -8.90 7.48
C VAL A 62 -10.74 -8.09 8.34
N ILE A 63 -10.48 -6.82 7.99
CA ILE A 63 -9.66 -5.92 8.81
C ILE A 63 -10.29 -5.70 10.19
N TYR A 64 -11.61 -5.49 10.24
CA TYR A 64 -12.33 -5.31 11.51
C TYR A 64 -12.16 -6.50 12.44
N ILE A 65 -12.35 -7.73 11.95
CA ILE A 65 -12.18 -8.95 12.75
C ILE A 65 -10.71 -9.12 13.17
N MET A 66 -9.75 -8.92 12.26
CA MET A 66 -8.33 -9.04 12.58
C MET A 66 -7.86 -8.08 13.68
N VAL A 67 -8.41 -6.87 13.73
CA VAL A 67 -8.03 -5.87 14.74
C VAL A 67 -8.84 -6.05 16.03
N PHE A 68 -10.14 -6.32 15.93
CA PHE A 68 -11.03 -6.37 17.10
C PHE A 68 -10.76 -7.59 17.98
N THR A 69 -10.61 -8.78 17.41
CA THR A 69 -10.45 -10.04 18.17
C THR A 69 -9.24 -10.05 19.12
N PRO A 70 -8.00 -9.73 18.69
CA PRO A 70 -6.86 -9.75 19.60
C PRO A 70 -6.94 -8.65 20.67
N THR A 71 -7.47 -7.47 20.31
CA THR A 71 -7.55 -6.33 21.22
C THR A 71 -8.53 -6.59 22.36
N THR A 72 -9.67 -7.23 22.09
CA THR A 72 -10.66 -7.60 23.11
C THR A 72 -10.16 -8.69 24.05
N LEU A 73 -9.44 -9.71 23.52
CA LEU A 73 -8.89 -10.79 24.35
C LEU A 73 -7.80 -10.30 25.29
N LEU A 74 -6.90 -9.44 24.80
CA LEU A 74 -5.87 -8.81 25.63
C LEU A 74 -6.49 -7.97 26.74
N PHE A 75 -7.50 -7.15 26.42
CA PHE A 75 -8.20 -6.33 27.41
C PHE A 75 -8.92 -7.17 28.48
N ALA A 76 -9.64 -8.23 28.08
CA ALA A 76 -10.35 -9.12 29.01
C ALA A 76 -9.39 -9.87 29.95
N SER A 77 -8.23 -10.29 29.45
CA SER A 77 -7.20 -10.95 30.26
C SER A 77 -6.56 -9.99 31.28
N ALA A 78 -6.28 -8.75 30.88
CA ALA A 78 -5.74 -7.71 31.75
C ALA A 78 -6.73 -7.32 32.86
N LEU A 79 -8.03 -7.20 32.53
CA LEU A 79 -9.09 -6.92 33.50
C LEU A 79 -9.23 -8.06 34.51
N SER A 80 -9.19 -9.32 34.04
CA SER A 80 -9.27 -10.50 34.91
C SER A 80 -8.08 -10.56 35.88
N CYS A 81 -6.86 -10.25 35.39
CA CYS A 81 -5.66 -10.15 36.23
C CYS A 81 -5.79 -9.05 37.29
N LEU A 82 -6.30 -7.87 36.91
CA LEU A 82 -6.51 -6.74 37.83
C LEU A 82 -7.54 -7.07 38.92
N VAL A 83 -8.64 -7.74 38.57
CA VAL A 83 -9.66 -8.19 39.53
C VAL A 83 -9.09 -9.23 40.50
N LEU A 84 -8.26 -10.15 40.02
CA LEU A 84 -7.59 -11.13 40.90
C LEU A 84 -6.57 -10.48 41.82
N LEU A 85 -5.83 -9.47 41.36
CA LEU A 85 -4.92 -8.69 42.20
C LEU A 85 -5.69 -7.90 43.26
N HIS A 86 -6.79 -7.23 42.89
CA HIS A 86 -7.64 -6.51 43.86
C HIS A 86 -8.29 -7.46 44.87
N ARG A 87 -8.63 -8.69 44.47
CA ARG A 87 -9.17 -9.73 45.36
C ARG A 87 -8.10 -10.39 46.25
N SER A 88 -6.84 -10.38 45.83
CA SER A 88 -5.71 -10.92 46.60
C SER A 88 -5.16 -9.94 47.64
N SER A 89 -5.47 -8.64 47.51
CA SER A 89 -5.01 -7.56 48.39
C SER A 89 -5.98 -7.19 49.51
N GLY A 90 -7.13 -7.86 49.64
CA GLY A 90 -8.12 -7.66 50.71
C GLY A 90 -8.47 -8.97 51.38
#